data_AF-A0A9E1XRW3-F1
#
_entry.id   AF-A0A9E1XRW3-F1
#
_cell.length_a   1.000
_cell.length_b   1.000
_cell.length_c   1.000
_cell.angle_alpha   90.00
_cell.angle_beta   90.00
_cell.angle_gamma   90.00
#
_symmetry.space_group_name_H-M   'P 1'
#
loop_
_entity.id
_entity.type
_entity.pdbx_description
1 polymer ?
#
loop_
_entity_poly.entity_id
_entity_poly.type
_entity_poly.pdbx_seq_one_letter_code
_entity_poly.pdbx_strand_id
1 'polypeptide(L)'
;IQYRSDQVTAVVRMVRETMKKRKPKLLLGAATTPKAIHVNTVFQEWKTWLKLDYMDVAYPMDYYASVKELRAVLAWQADGIPKSQIVPLLSIYKREGGKVVPVTPERINAQLDLVRDLGFAGAGMFSNQRLSPKLEAALSVRGKR
;
A
#
# COMPACT_ATOMS: atom_id res chain seq x y z
N ILE A 1 1.73 -15.03 19.81
CA ILE A 1 1.66 -14.17 18.60
C ILE A 1 1.53 -15.02 17.35
N GLN A 2 2.44 -15.97 17.11
CA GLN A 2 2.44 -16.84 15.92
C GLN A 2 1.08 -17.47 15.59
N TYR A 3 0.40 -18.10 16.57
CA TYR A 3 -0.92 -18.68 16.36
C TYR A 3 -1.92 -17.70 15.71
N ARG A 4 -1.92 -16.42 16.13
CA ARG A 4 -2.82 -15.40 15.56
C ARG A 4 -2.43 -15.05 14.12
N SER A 5 -1.13 -14.91 13.84
CA SER A 5 -0.62 -14.71 12.48
C SER A 5 -0.96 -15.88 11.56
N ASP A 6 -0.91 -17.11 12.07
CA ASP A 6 -1.27 -18.31 11.33
C ASP A 6 -2.77 -18.33 11.00
N GLN A 7 -3.64 -17.90 11.92
CA GLN A 7 -5.07 -17.78 11.64
C GLN A 7 -5.36 -16.77 10.52
N VAL A 8 -4.76 -15.58 10.56
CA VAL A 8 -4.91 -14.59 9.48
C VAL A 8 -4.38 -15.13 8.15
N THR A 9 -3.21 -15.79 8.18
CA THR A 9 -2.59 -16.40 7.00
C THR A 9 -3.47 -17.52 6.41
N ALA A 10 -4.10 -18.34 7.25
CA ALA A 10 -5.00 -19.40 6.81
C ALA A 10 -6.19 -18.86 6.02
N VAL A 11 -6.75 -17.71 6.42
CA VAL A 11 -7.83 -17.04 5.68
C VAL A 11 -7.34 -16.57 4.31
N VAL A 12 -6.18 -15.89 4.24
CA VAL A 12 -5.62 -15.42 2.95
C VAL A 12 -5.38 -16.59 2.00
N ARG A 13 -4.78 -17.68 2.50
CA ARG A 13 -4.56 -18.92 1.73
C ARG A 13 -5.88 -19.51 1.24
N MET A 14 -6.90 -19.63 2.09
CA MET A 14 -8.20 -20.17 1.72
C MET A 14 -8.86 -19.36 0.59
N VAL A 15 -8.81 -18.02 0.68
CA VAL A 15 -9.32 -17.13 -0.36
C VAL A 15 -8.58 -17.37 -1.69
N ARG A 16 -7.25 -17.44 -1.64
CA ARG A 16 -6.43 -17.73 -2.82
C ARG A 16 -6.78 -19.05 -3.48
N GLU A 17 -6.84 -20.12 -2.70
CA GLU A 17 -7.18 -21.47 -3.19
C GLU A 17 -8.58 -21.48 -3.83
N THR A 18 -9.53 -20.78 -3.22
CA THR A 18 -10.89 -20.64 -3.76
C THR A 18 -10.90 -19.87 -5.08
N MET A 19 -10.16 -18.76 -5.16
CA MET A 19 -10.03 -17.97 -6.38
C MET A 19 -9.37 -18.77 -7.50
N LYS A 20 -8.27 -19.50 -7.22
CA LYS A 20 -7.61 -20.35 -8.21
C LYS A 20 -8.54 -21.41 -8.79
N LYS A 21 -9.39 -22.03 -7.96
CA LYS A 21 -10.39 -23.03 -8.40
C LYS A 21 -11.49 -22.45 -9.29
N ARG A 22 -11.93 -21.21 -9.03
CA ARG A 22 -13.11 -20.62 -9.71
C ARG A 22 -12.76 -19.68 -10.86
N LYS A 23 -11.72 -18.86 -10.68
CA LYS A 23 -11.31 -17.77 -11.58
C LYS A 23 -9.77 -17.60 -11.51
N PRO A 24 -8.98 -18.54 -12.07
CA PRO A 24 -7.53 -18.59 -11.90
C PRO A 24 -6.75 -17.40 -12.44
N LYS A 25 -7.38 -16.56 -13.28
CA LYS A 25 -6.75 -15.36 -13.86
C LYS A 25 -6.95 -14.09 -13.02
N LEU A 26 -7.74 -14.13 -11.94
CA LEU A 26 -7.95 -12.96 -11.09
C LEU A 26 -6.76 -12.75 -10.16
N LEU A 27 -6.33 -11.49 -10.06
CA LEU A 27 -5.35 -11.07 -9.08
C LEU A 27 -6.00 -10.93 -7.70
N LEU A 28 -5.31 -11.41 -6.67
CA LEU A 28 -5.64 -11.23 -5.27
C LEU A 28 -4.61 -10.26 -4.68
N GLY A 29 -5.10 -9.15 -4.13
CA GLY A 29 -4.28 -8.23 -3.35
C GLY A 29 -4.92 -7.89 -2.02
N ALA A 30 -4.12 -7.28 -1.13
CA ALA A 30 -4.59 -6.87 0.18
C ALA A 30 -4.00 -5.51 0.58
N ALA A 31 -4.81 -4.68 1.25
CA ALA A 31 -4.31 -3.51 1.96
C ALA A 31 -3.62 -3.97 3.26
N THR A 32 -2.34 -3.64 3.41
CA THR A 32 -1.49 -4.22 4.46
C THR A 32 -0.90 -3.14 5.36
N THR A 33 -0.38 -3.58 6.50
CA THR A 33 0.41 -2.70 7.36
C THR A 33 1.71 -2.23 6.69
N PRO A 34 2.07 -0.93 6.83
CA PRO A 34 3.27 -0.38 6.21
C PRO A 34 4.58 -0.64 6.96
N LYS A 35 4.54 -1.16 8.20
CA LYS A 35 5.74 -1.34 9.06
C LYS A 35 5.81 -2.72 9.71
N ALA A 36 7.04 -3.16 9.96
CA ALA A 36 7.36 -4.40 10.67
C ALA A 36 6.68 -4.51 12.04
N ILE A 37 6.74 -3.45 12.85
CA ILE A 37 6.23 -3.50 14.23
C ILE A 37 4.73 -3.83 14.31
N HIS A 38 3.96 -3.43 13.30
CA HIS A 38 2.54 -3.70 13.25
C HIS A 38 2.23 -5.16 12.90
N VAL A 39 3.16 -5.91 12.32
CA VAL A 39 2.95 -7.35 12.06
C VAL A 39 2.62 -8.06 13.38
N ASN A 40 3.25 -7.67 14.48
CA ASN A 40 2.98 -8.22 15.81
C ASN A 40 1.69 -7.70 16.46
N THR A 41 1.07 -6.64 15.93
CA THR A 41 -0.15 -6.04 16.49
C THR A 41 -1.40 -6.38 15.69
N VAL A 42 -1.29 -6.47 14.36
CA VAL A 42 -2.39 -6.81 13.45
C VAL A 42 -2.25 -8.19 12.81
N PHE A 43 -1.16 -8.91 13.10
CA PHE A 43 -0.93 -10.32 12.71
C PHE A 43 -0.92 -10.54 11.18
N GLN A 44 -0.51 -9.51 10.42
CA GLN A 44 -0.47 -9.53 8.96
C GLN A 44 0.95 -9.85 8.44
N GLU A 45 1.23 -11.12 8.16
CA GLU A 45 2.50 -11.61 7.59
C GLU A 45 2.57 -11.44 6.07
N TRP A 46 2.28 -10.24 5.57
CA TRP A 46 2.04 -10.04 4.13
C TRP A 46 3.23 -10.34 3.23
N LYS A 47 4.46 -10.15 3.70
CA LYS A 47 5.66 -10.57 2.96
C LYS A 47 5.69 -12.08 2.75
N THR A 48 5.33 -12.85 3.78
CA THR A 48 5.21 -14.31 3.71
C THR A 48 4.10 -14.71 2.75
N TRP A 49 2.97 -13.99 2.73
CA TRP A 49 1.88 -14.25 1.79
C TRP A 49 2.32 -14.08 0.33
N LEU A 50 3.11 -13.05 0.01
CA LEU A 50 3.68 -12.90 -1.34
C LEU A 50 4.66 -14.03 -1.69
N LYS A 51 5.58 -14.35 -0.78
CA LYS A 51 6.60 -15.41 -0.99
C LYS A 51 5.99 -16.79 -1.18
N LEU A 52 4.84 -17.07 -0.55
CA LEU A 52 4.12 -18.34 -0.66
C LEU A 52 3.03 -18.32 -1.76
N ASP A 53 2.95 -17.26 -2.57
CA ASP A 53 1.91 -17.08 -3.62
C ASP A 53 0.46 -17.17 -3.08
N TYR A 54 0.27 -16.72 -1.83
CA TYR A 54 -1.06 -16.54 -1.24
C TYR A 54 -1.72 -15.23 -1.67
N MET A 55 -0.97 -14.29 -2.26
CA MET A 55 -1.50 -13.11 -2.93
C MET A 55 -0.50 -12.62 -4.00
N ASP A 56 -0.96 -11.81 -4.95
CA ASP A 56 -0.16 -11.31 -6.08
C ASP A 56 0.51 -9.97 -5.77
N VAL A 57 -0.17 -9.12 -4.97
CA VAL A 57 0.23 -7.74 -4.75
C VAL A 57 -0.16 -7.26 -3.35
N ALA A 58 0.77 -6.57 -2.70
CA ALA A 58 0.53 -5.84 -1.45
C ALA A 58 0.21 -4.38 -1.72
N TYR A 59 -0.71 -3.82 -0.94
CA TYR A 59 -1.03 -2.40 -0.92
C TYR A 59 -0.78 -1.81 0.48
N PRO A 60 0.48 -1.59 0.89
CA PRO A 60 0.76 -1.07 2.23
C PRO A 60 0.17 0.32 2.45
N MET A 61 -0.50 0.53 3.58
CA MET A 61 -1.15 1.82 3.93
C MET A 61 -0.13 2.86 4.38
N ASP A 62 0.67 3.37 3.44
CA ASP A 62 1.78 4.30 3.65
C ASP A 62 1.34 5.76 3.87
N TYR A 63 0.53 5.99 4.90
CA TYR A 63 -0.06 7.28 5.24
C TYR A 63 0.92 8.21 6.00
N TYR A 64 2.14 8.38 5.47
CA TYR A 64 3.18 9.20 6.06
C TYR A 64 3.07 10.67 5.68
N ALA A 65 3.51 11.54 6.60
CA ALA A 65 3.54 12.99 6.41
C ALA A 65 4.71 13.44 5.53
N SER A 66 5.84 12.73 5.60
CA SER A 66 7.08 13.15 4.94
C SER A 66 7.62 12.10 3.95
N VAL A 67 8.35 12.59 2.94
CA VAL A 67 9.11 11.75 1.99
C VAL A 67 10.22 10.97 2.69
N LYS A 68 10.82 11.53 3.74
CA LYS A 68 11.88 10.86 4.52
C LYS A 68 11.36 9.61 5.21
N GLU A 69 10.22 9.69 5.91
CA GLU A 69 9.60 8.55 6.57
C GLU A 69 9.13 7.52 5.55
N LEU A 70 8.48 7.98 4.46
CA LEU A 70 8.04 7.12 3.37
C LEU A 70 9.21 6.32 2.78
N ARG A 71 10.35 6.97 2.50
CA ARG A 71 11.54 6.30 1.96
C ARG A 71 12.03 5.17 2.87
N ALA A 72 12.07 5.41 4.18
CA ALA A 72 12.55 4.41 5.14
C ALA A 72 11.64 3.16 5.17
N VAL A 73 10.32 3.34 5.13
CA VAL A 73 9.39 2.20 5.12
C VAL A 73 9.37 1.48 3.79
N LEU A 74 9.48 2.19 2.67
CA LEU A 74 9.56 1.58 1.34
C LEU A 74 10.79 0.69 1.20
N ALA A 75 11.92 1.12 1.77
CA ALA A 75 13.14 0.30 1.81
C ALA A 75 12.90 -1.01 2.59
N TRP A 76 12.27 -0.94 3.77
CA TRP A 76 11.88 -2.14 4.50
C TRP A 76 10.89 -2.99 3.70
N GLN A 77 9.87 -2.42 3.07
CA GLN A 77 8.86 -3.19 2.33
C GLN A 77 9.46 -3.97 1.17
N ALA A 78 10.36 -3.34 0.40
CA ALA A 78 11.03 -3.96 -0.75
C ALA A 78 12.12 -4.97 -0.37
N ASP A 79 12.54 -5.02 0.90
CA ASP A 79 13.53 -5.99 1.36
C ASP A 79 13.00 -7.43 1.21
N GLY A 80 13.65 -8.18 0.31
CA GLY A 80 13.29 -9.57 -0.03
C GLY A 80 11.95 -9.73 -0.75
N ILE A 81 11.38 -8.65 -1.31
CA ILE A 81 10.12 -8.65 -2.07
C ILE A 81 10.29 -7.86 -3.37
N PRO A 82 9.91 -8.42 -4.54
CA PRO A 82 9.89 -7.68 -5.79
C PRO A 82 9.04 -6.40 -5.68
N LYS A 83 9.61 -5.25 -6.04
CA LYS A 83 8.89 -3.96 -6.06
C LYS A 83 7.69 -3.95 -7.00
N SER A 84 7.67 -4.84 -7.99
CA SER A 84 6.53 -5.09 -8.87
C SER A 84 5.30 -5.69 -8.18
N GLN A 85 5.46 -6.24 -6.97
CA GLN A 85 4.39 -6.81 -6.15
C GLN A 85 3.94 -5.88 -5.02
N ILE A 86 4.41 -4.63 -5.00
CA ILE A 86 4.10 -3.65 -3.95
C ILE A 86 3.59 -2.37 -4.61
N VAL A 87 2.40 -1.93 -4.18
CA VAL A 87 1.78 -0.67 -4.59
C VAL A 87 1.47 0.15 -3.33
N PRO A 88 2.37 1.05 -2.89
CA PRO A 88 2.17 1.90 -1.72
C PRO A 88 0.88 2.72 -1.82
N LEU A 89 0.07 2.74 -0.76
CA LEU A 89 -1.12 3.57 -0.68
C LEU A 89 -0.80 4.88 0.05
N LEU A 90 -0.80 5.98 -0.68
CA LEU A 90 -0.53 7.32 -0.16
C LEU A 90 -1.82 7.96 0.37
N SER A 91 -1.74 8.67 1.50
CA SER A 91 -2.89 9.43 1.98
C SER A 91 -2.97 10.80 1.31
N ILE A 92 -4.14 11.13 0.77
CA ILE A 92 -4.42 12.44 0.17
C ILE A 92 -5.14 13.39 1.13
N TYR A 93 -5.26 13.01 2.41
CA TYR A 93 -5.76 13.86 3.47
C TYR A 93 -4.91 13.71 4.74
N LYS A 94 -5.08 14.64 5.67
CA LYS A 94 -4.50 14.57 7.02
C LYS A 94 -5.53 15.01 8.05
N ARG A 95 -5.30 14.63 9.30
CA ARG A 95 -6.04 15.19 10.44
C ARG A 95 -5.24 16.35 11.03
N GLU A 96 -5.88 17.49 11.18
CA GLU A 96 -5.31 18.71 11.73
C GLU A 96 -6.37 19.41 12.58
N GLY A 97 -6.10 19.62 13.87
CA GLY A 97 -7.07 20.23 14.79
C GLY A 97 -8.43 19.51 14.84
N GLY A 98 -8.44 18.18 14.77
CA GLY A 98 -9.67 17.37 14.75
C GLY A 98 -10.42 17.34 13.40
N LYS A 99 -10.03 18.17 12.44
CA LYS A 99 -10.63 18.22 11.10
C LYS A 99 -9.84 17.34 10.12
N VAL A 100 -10.54 16.80 9.12
CA VAL A 100 -9.91 16.13 7.97
C VAL A 100 -9.74 17.16 6.87
N VAL A 101 -8.50 17.42 6.48
CA VAL A 101 -8.15 18.40 5.44
C VAL A 101 -7.33 17.74 4.33
N PRO A 102 -7.43 18.19 3.07
CA PRO A 102 -6.60 17.68 1.99
C PRO A 102 -5.11 17.92 2.25
N VAL A 103 -4.26 17.04 1.72
CA VAL A 103 -2.82 17.34 1.61
C VAL A 103 -2.56 18.33 0.48
N THR A 104 -1.37 18.93 0.43
CA THR A 104 -1.00 19.82 -0.66
C THR A 104 -0.57 19.03 -1.90
N PRO A 105 -0.78 19.56 -3.12
CA PRO A 105 -0.25 18.97 -4.35
C PRO A 105 1.25 18.69 -4.31
N GLU A 106 2.03 19.58 -3.69
CA GLU A 106 3.49 19.45 -3.59
C GLU A 106 3.87 18.23 -2.76
N ARG A 107 3.18 18.00 -1.64
CA ARG A 107 3.41 16.81 -0.80
C ARG A 107 3.11 15.53 -1.56
N ILE A 108 1.93 15.42 -2.17
CA ILE A 108 1.56 14.18 -2.87
C ILE A 108 2.46 13.94 -4.09
N ASN A 109 2.82 14.99 -4.82
CA ASN A 109 3.74 14.88 -5.96
C ASN A 109 5.11 14.37 -5.53
N ALA A 110 5.68 14.93 -4.47
CA ALA A 110 6.98 14.48 -3.96
C ALA A 110 6.96 13.00 -3.50
N GLN A 111 5.85 12.52 -2.94
CA GLN A 111 5.69 11.11 -2.59
C GLN A 111 5.53 10.21 -3.82
N LEU A 112 4.76 10.66 -4.83
CA LEU A 112 4.61 9.94 -6.10
C LEU A 112 5.93 9.86 -6.88
N ASP A 113 6.69 10.96 -6.93
CA ASP A 113 8.03 11.00 -7.51
C ASP A 113 8.94 9.99 -6.80
N LEU A 114 8.97 9.98 -5.46
CA LEU A 114 9.73 8.99 -4.71
C LEU A 114 9.36 7.54 -5.07
N VAL A 115 8.07 7.20 -5.10
CA VAL A 115 7.62 5.82 -5.39
C VAL A 115 8.02 5.41 -6.81
N ARG A 116 7.87 6.31 -7.78
CA ARG A 116 8.29 6.09 -9.17
C ARG A 116 9.80 5.91 -9.27
N ASP A 117 10.57 6.83 -8.70
CA ASP A 117 12.04 6.84 -8.80
C ASP A 117 12.66 5.61 -8.12
N LEU A 118 11.98 5.03 -7.12
CA LEU A 118 12.38 3.77 -6.50
C LEU A 118 11.98 2.52 -7.29
N GLY A 119 11.16 2.64 -8.34
CA GLY A 119 10.79 1.53 -9.24
C GLY A 119 9.72 0.58 -8.70
N PHE A 120 8.76 1.08 -7.92
CA PHE A 120 7.57 0.31 -7.53
C PHE A 120 6.57 0.17 -8.69
N ALA A 121 5.70 -0.84 -8.62
CA ALA A 121 4.67 -1.09 -9.66
C ALA A 121 3.72 0.09 -9.90
N GLY A 122 3.59 0.96 -8.91
CA GLY A 122 2.77 2.17 -8.96
C GLY A 122 2.51 2.69 -7.56
N ALA A 123 1.58 3.62 -7.44
CA ALA A 123 1.07 4.10 -6.16
C ALA A 123 -0.46 4.15 -6.20
N GLY A 124 -1.10 3.78 -5.10
CA GLY A 124 -2.51 4.06 -4.87
C GLY A 124 -2.68 5.29 -3.98
N MET A 125 -3.89 5.83 -3.94
CA MET A 125 -4.24 6.98 -3.09
C MET A 125 -5.50 6.69 -2.30
N PHE A 126 -5.52 7.10 -1.03
CA PHE A 126 -6.67 6.94 -0.16
C PHE A 126 -7.12 8.29 0.45
N SER A 127 -8.40 8.67 0.38
CA SER A 127 -9.54 8.01 -0.29
C SER A 127 -10.17 8.92 -1.34
N ASN A 128 -10.83 8.32 -2.34
CA ASN A 128 -11.47 9.06 -3.42
C ASN A 128 -12.44 10.16 -2.94
N GLN A 129 -13.16 9.91 -1.83
CA GLN A 129 -14.07 10.89 -1.21
C GLN A 129 -13.36 12.14 -0.67
N ARG A 130 -12.03 12.12 -0.57
CA ARG A 130 -11.18 13.22 -0.10
C ARG A 130 -10.38 13.85 -1.23
N LEU A 131 -10.61 13.45 -2.48
CA LEU A 131 -10.01 14.08 -3.64
C LEU A 131 -10.61 15.47 -3.82
N SER A 132 -9.80 16.50 -3.59
CA SER A 132 -10.19 17.89 -3.83
C SER A 132 -9.97 18.26 -5.31
N PRO A 133 -10.73 19.22 -5.88
CA PRO A 133 -10.50 19.67 -7.26
C PRO A 133 -9.06 20.14 -7.51
N LYS A 134 -8.43 20.75 -6.50
CA LYS A 134 -7.02 21.16 -6.56
C LYS A 134 -6.07 19.97 -6.70
N LEU A 135 -6.31 18.88 -5.97
CA LEU A 135 -5.50 17.66 -6.07
C LEU A 135 -5.76 16.93 -7.39
N GLU A 136 -7.02 16.83 -7.82
CA GLU A 136 -7.40 16.23 -9.10
C GLU A 136 -6.73 16.93 -10.28
N ALA A 137 -6.74 18.26 -10.30
CA ALA A 137 -6.06 19.06 -11.32
C ALA A 137 -4.54 18.79 -11.34
N ALA A 138 -3.91 18.74 -10.17
CA ALA A 138 -2.48 18.46 -10.06
C ALA A 138 -2.11 17.04 -10.54
N LEU A 139 -2.93 16.04 -10.23
CA LEU A 139 -2.70 14.65 -10.64
C LEU A 139 -2.94 14.44 -12.14
N SER A 140 -3.94 15.12 -12.72
CA SER A 140 -4.28 15.02 -14.15
C SER A 140 -3.16 15.51 -15.08
N VAL A 141 -2.36 16.48 -14.64
CA VAL A 141 -1.20 16.97 -15.43
C VAL A 141 -0.09 15.92 -15.49
N ARG A 142 0.04 15.05 -14.47
CA ARG A 142 1.09 14.02 -14.43
C ARG A 142 0.82 12.85 -15.36
N GLY A 143 -0.45 12.46 -15.55
CA GLY A 143 -0.84 11.35 -16.42
C GLY A 143 -0.63 11.61 -17.92
N LYS A 144 -0.22 12.82 -18.31
CA LYS A 144 0.07 13.22 -19.70
C LYS A 144 1.57 13.24 -20.03
N ARG A 145 2.44 12.91 -19.06
CA ARG A 145 3.89 12.81 -19.24
C ARG A 145 4.30 11.35 -19.27
#